data_AF-A0A973RXG0-F1
#
_entry.id   AF-A0A973RXG0-F1
#
_cell.length_a   1.000
_cell.length_b   1.000
_cell.length_c   1.000
_cell.angle_alpha   90.00
_cell.angle_beta   90.00
_cell.angle_gamma   90.00
#
_symmetry.space_group_name_H-M   'P 1'
#
loop_
_entity.id
_entity.type
_entity.pdbx_description
1 polymer ?
#
loop_
_entity_poly.entity_id
_entity_poly.type
_entity_poly.pdbx_seq_one_letter_code
_entity_poly.pdbx_strand_id
1 'polypeptide(L)'
;MSAPAFAAGGGGGGGGGGGGGGGPDPFAASSSGQQSQPQPVYPRRWGTKATQKGKKSNNRSSIDDPAFAAGYRMAYDTIYERNDYMTAIAQLKSLGHDDHPNVANLIGYSYRKLGDYEQSQVWYERALKADPNHVLTWQYYGLWQVERGNREQALYHLSRIAAICGTDCEEYRSLAAALDKPTGTALVY
;
A
#
# COMPACT_ATOMS: atom_id res chain seq x y z
N MET A 1 -38.61 -11.63 -34.12
CA MET A 1 -39.77 -11.28 -33.27
C MET A 1 -39.92 -12.38 -32.24
N SER A 2 -39.65 -12.12 -30.95
CA SER A 2 -40.04 -12.96 -29.80
C SER A 2 -39.92 -12.13 -28.52
N ALA A 3 -41.05 -11.93 -27.82
CA ALA A 3 -41.13 -11.66 -26.39
C ALA A 3 -41.63 -12.97 -25.70
N PRO A 4 -41.46 -13.22 -24.38
CA PRO A 4 -42.08 -12.46 -23.29
C PRO A 4 -41.03 -12.13 -22.16
N ALA A 5 -41.31 -11.80 -20.89
CA ALA A 5 -42.53 -11.79 -20.07
C ALA A 5 -42.49 -10.68 -18.98
N PHE A 6 -43.46 -10.71 -18.05
CA PHE A 6 -43.53 -9.93 -16.81
C PHE A 6 -43.64 -10.88 -15.60
N ALA A 7 -42.96 -10.57 -14.48
CA ALA A 7 -43.29 -10.97 -13.09
C ALA A 7 -42.42 -10.08 -12.14
N ALA A 8 -42.89 -9.33 -11.13
CA ALA A 8 -43.99 -9.40 -10.15
C ALA A 8 -43.61 -10.09 -8.80
N GLY A 9 -43.85 -9.39 -7.68
CA GLY A 9 -43.44 -9.73 -6.29
C GLY A 9 -42.25 -8.87 -5.84
N GLY A 10 -42.20 -8.17 -4.69
CA GLY A 10 -42.79 -8.41 -3.36
C GLY A 10 -41.73 -9.08 -2.46
N GLY A 11 -41.43 -8.70 -1.20
CA GLY A 11 -41.95 -7.71 -0.25
C GLY A 11 -41.50 -8.12 1.18
N GLY A 12 -41.24 -7.17 2.10
CA GLY A 12 -40.82 -7.43 3.50
C GLY A 12 -39.37 -7.97 3.68
N GLY A 13 -38.75 -7.99 4.87
CA GLY A 13 -39.13 -7.42 6.19
C GLY A 13 -38.51 -8.19 7.37
N GLY A 14 -37.76 -7.52 8.27
CA GLY A 14 -37.18 -8.09 9.52
C GLY A 14 -35.97 -9.03 9.33
N GLY A 15 -35.17 -9.39 10.35
CA GLY A 15 -35.12 -8.93 11.75
C GLY A 15 -34.49 -9.99 12.69
N GLY A 16 -33.48 -9.62 13.51
CA GLY A 16 -32.82 -10.50 14.50
C GLY A 16 -31.88 -11.57 13.88
N GLY A 17 -30.98 -12.25 14.61
CA GLY A 17 -30.55 -12.07 16.00
C GLY A 17 -30.07 -13.39 16.65
N GLY A 18 -28.83 -13.42 17.18
CA GLY A 18 -28.40 -14.36 18.22
C GLY A 18 -27.64 -15.65 17.82
N GLY A 19 -26.46 -15.83 18.44
CA GLY A 19 -26.21 -16.96 19.34
C GLY A 19 -25.70 -18.31 18.79
N GLY A 20 -24.57 -18.77 19.34
CA GLY A 20 -24.04 -20.14 19.21
C GLY A 20 -22.63 -20.19 18.60
N GLY A 21 -21.69 -20.99 19.09
CA GLY A 21 -21.69 -21.87 20.26
C GLY A 21 -20.38 -22.65 20.26
N GLY A 22 -19.59 -22.56 21.34
CA GLY A 22 -18.27 -23.21 21.39
C GLY A 22 -18.38 -24.71 21.60
N GLY A 23 -17.84 -25.50 20.66
CA GLY A 23 -17.54 -26.92 20.87
C GLY A 23 -16.06 -27.08 21.26
N PRO A 24 -15.73 -27.92 22.26
CA PRO A 24 -14.35 -28.12 22.69
C PRO A 24 -13.60 -29.10 21.78
N ASP A 25 -12.37 -28.73 21.43
CA ASP A 25 -11.38 -29.55 20.75
C ASP A 25 -10.88 -30.71 21.63
N PRO A 26 -10.80 -31.96 21.10
CA PRO A 26 -10.42 -33.13 21.88
C PRO A 26 -8.92 -33.44 21.76
N PHE A 27 -8.10 -32.88 22.65
CA PHE A 27 -6.74 -33.41 22.88
C PHE A 27 -6.35 -33.44 24.36
N ALA A 28 -6.72 -34.54 25.03
CA ALA A 28 -6.37 -34.81 26.42
C ALA A 28 -5.40 -36.00 26.53
N ALA A 29 -4.14 -35.71 26.86
CA ALA A 29 -3.18 -36.62 27.50
C ALA A 29 -2.00 -35.76 28.02
N SER A 30 -1.88 -35.43 29.31
CA SER A 30 -1.53 -36.30 30.47
C SER A 30 -0.03 -36.50 30.67
N SER A 31 0.56 -35.69 31.56
CA SER A 31 1.71 -36.11 32.39
C SER A 31 1.83 -35.29 33.69
N SER A 32 1.47 -35.93 34.79
CA SER A 32 2.06 -35.86 36.15
C SER A 32 2.89 -34.63 36.59
N GLY A 33 2.49 -34.02 37.73
CA GLY A 33 3.47 -33.72 38.80
C GLY A 33 3.40 -32.35 39.51
N GLN A 34 3.15 -32.43 40.83
CA GLN A 34 3.72 -31.58 41.91
C GLN A 34 3.28 -30.10 42.14
N GLN A 35 2.88 -29.90 43.40
CA GLN A 35 3.07 -28.77 44.33
C GLN A 35 2.38 -27.39 44.14
N SER A 36 1.45 -27.19 45.07
CA SER A 36 1.00 -25.97 45.74
C SER A 36 1.91 -24.72 45.73
N GLN A 37 1.35 -23.56 45.34
CA GLN A 37 1.44 -22.29 46.09
C GLN A 37 0.17 -21.43 45.85
N PRO A 38 -0.34 -20.67 46.86
CA PRO A 38 -1.50 -19.80 46.70
C PRO A 38 -1.16 -18.44 46.08
N GLN A 39 -2.13 -17.84 45.38
CA GLN A 39 -2.04 -16.53 44.74
C GLN A 39 -2.01 -15.38 45.79
N PRO A 40 -1.14 -14.38 45.68
CA PRO A 40 -1.21 -13.19 46.53
C PRO A 40 -2.30 -12.21 46.05
N VAL A 41 -3.28 -11.94 46.91
CA VAL A 41 -4.36 -10.98 46.67
C VAL A 41 -3.89 -9.56 47.03
N TYR A 42 -3.90 -8.65 46.04
CA TYR A 42 -3.68 -7.21 46.27
C TYR A 42 -4.78 -6.35 45.59
N PRO A 43 -5.08 -5.14 46.11
CA PRO A 43 -6.44 -4.62 46.06
C PRO A 43 -6.80 -3.81 44.81
N ARG A 44 -8.11 -3.82 44.51
CA ARG A 44 -8.74 -3.07 43.42
C ARG A 44 -8.76 -1.57 43.74
N ARG A 45 -7.91 -0.76 43.10
CA ARG A 45 -7.96 0.72 43.21
C ARG A 45 -8.78 1.33 42.08
N TRP A 46 -9.91 1.95 42.44
CA TRP A 46 -10.76 2.70 41.52
C TRP A 46 -10.18 4.09 41.20
N GLY A 47 -10.23 4.49 39.93
CA GLY A 47 -10.34 5.89 39.54
C GLY A 47 -9.04 6.67 39.30
N THR A 48 -8.61 6.70 38.04
CA THR A 48 -8.30 7.97 37.35
C THR A 48 -8.83 7.89 35.91
N LYS A 49 -9.74 8.79 35.53
CA LYS A 49 -10.15 8.97 34.14
C LYS A 49 -9.04 9.67 33.37
N ALA A 50 -8.09 8.90 32.84
CA ALA A 50 -7.23 9.35 31.76
C ALA A 50 -7.73 8.70 30.47
N THR A 51 -8.49 9.46 29.68
CA THR A 51 -8.92 9.03 28.35
C THR A 51 -7.70 8.62 27.53
N GLN A 52 -7.59 7.34 27.18
CA GLN A 52 -6.82 6.91 26.03
C GLN A 52 -7.46 7.54 24.79
N LYS A 53 -7.06 8.78 24.52
CA LYS A 53 -7.41 9.55 23.35
C LYS A 53 -6.80 8.79 22.19
N GLY A 54 -7.58 7.87 21.60
CA GLY A 54 -7.20 7.13 20.41
C GLY A 54 -6.56 8.10 19.44
N LYS A 55 -5.33 7.81 19.04
CA LYS A 55 -4.48 8.71 18.25
C LYS A 55 -5.08 8.81 16.86
N LYS A 56 -6.14 9.64 16.73
CA LYS A 56 -6.76 10.01 15.47
C LYS A 56 -5.62 10.45 14.57
N SER A 57 -5.46 9.76 13.45
CA SER A 57 -4.63 10.23 12.35
C SER A 57 -5.21 11.57 11.93
N ASN A 58 -4.57 12.66 12.38
CA ASN A 58 -4.88 14.01 11.90
C ASN A 58 -4.35 14.10 10.48
N ASN A 59 -5.12 13.54 9.55
CA ASN A 59 -4.76 13.38 8.14
C ASN A 59 -5.01 14.69 7.38
N ARG A 60 -4.35 15.76 7.81
CA ARG A 60 -4.28 17.07 7.14
C ARG A 60 -2.92 17.71 7.38
N SER A 61 -2.23 18.01 6.28
CA SER A 61 -1.16 19.02 6.18
C SER A 61 0.20 18.73 6.83
N SER A 62 0.69 17.48 6.77
CA SER A 62 2.15 17.25 6.76
C SER A 62 2.80 17.58 5.41
N ILE A 63 2.00 17.67 4.35
CA ILE A 63 2.44 18.02 2.99
C ILE A 63 2.78 19.51 2.88
N ASP A 64 2.06 20.34 3.63
CA ASP A 64 2.27 21.79 3.72
C ASP A 64 3.39 22.17 4.72
N ASP A 65 4.02 21.19 5.37
CA ASP A 65 5.11 21.45 6.30
C ASP A 65 6.40 21.81 5.51
N PRO A 66 7.03 22.97 5.78
CA PRO A 66 8.19 23.41 5.01
C PRO A 66 9.43 22.55 5.25
N ALA A 67 9.54 21.86 6.39
CA ALA A 67 10.63 20.93 6.65
C ALA A 67 10.42 19.60 5.92
N PHE A 68 9.17 19.11 5.82
CA PHE A 68 8.84 17.99 4.92
C PHE A 68 9.19 18.34 3.47
N ALA A 69 8.71 19.47 2.96
CA ALA A 69 8.99 19.89 1.58
C ALA A 69 10.49 20.08 1.31
N ALA A 70 11.25 20.64 2.26
CA ALA A 70 12.70 20.77 2.14
C ALA A 70 13.43 19.42 2.16
N GLY A 71 13.10 18.52 3.09
CA GLY A 71 13.71 17.19 3.18
C GLY A 71 13.36 16.29 1.99
N TYR A 72 12.12 16.40 1.50
CA TYR A 72 11.65 15.75 0.28
C TYR A 72 12.41 16.27 -0.96
N ARG A 73 12.60 17.59 -1.09
CA ARG A 73 13.43 18.19 -2.15
C ARG A 73 14.90 17.75 -2.06
N MET A 74 15.47 17.64 -0.86
CA MET A 74 16.82 17.10 -0.68
C MET A 74 16.93 15.65 -1.15
N ALA A 75 15.92 14.81 -0.86
CA ALA A 75 15.90 13.45 -1.38
C ALA A 75 15.81 13.41 -2.92
N TYR A 76 15.05 14.32 -3.56
CA TYR A 76 15.05 14.46 -5.02
C TYR A 76 16.44 14.80 -5.58
N ASP A 77 17.14 15.79 -5.01
CA ASP A 77 18.52 16.14 -5.40
C ASP A 77 19.42 14.90 -5.34
N THR A 78 19.37 14.16 -4.23
CA THR A 78 20.14 12.93 -4.05
C THR A 78 19.81 11.84 -5.10
N ILE A 79 18.55 11.69 -5.51
CA ILE A 79 18.12 10.70 -6.52
C ILE A 79 18.57 11.08 -7.93
N TYR A 80 18.32 12.32 -8.34
CA TYR A 80 18.42 12.74 -9.74
C TYR A 80 19.76 13.41 -10.08
N GLU A 81 20.33 14.21 -9.18
CA GLU A 81 21.62 14.91 -9.40
C GLU A 81 22.82 14.05 -8.97
N ARG A 82 22.66 13.22 -7.92
CA ARG A 82 23.76 12.43 -7.33
C ARG A 82 23.69 10.93 -7.62
N ASN A 83 22.52 10.44 -8.04
CA ASN A 83 22.20 9.02 -8.19
C ASN A 83 22.51 8.15 -6.94
N ASP A 84 22.51 8.75 -5.74
CA ASP A 84 22.75 8.05 -4.47
C ASP A 84 21.41 7.57 -3.88
N TYR A 85 20.90 6.50 -4.46
CA TYR A 85 19.63 5.90 -4.09
C TYR A 85 19.62 5.38 -2.64
N MET A 86 20.77 4.98 -2.07
CA MET A 86 20.84 4.50 -0.68
C MET A 86 20.63 5.65 0.32
N THR A 87 21.35 6.76 0.14
CA THR A 87 21.17 7.96 0.96
C THR A 87 19.77 8.55 0.77
N ALA A 88 19.24 8.56 -0.46
CA ALA A 88 17.88 9.02 -0.73
C ALA A 88 16.81 8.20 0.01
N ILE A 89 16.94 6.86 0.04
CA ILE A 89 16.01 6.01 0.81
C ILE A 89 16.07 6.34 2.30
N ALA A 90 17.26 6.58 2.86
CA ALA A 90 17.41 6.97 4.26
C ALA A 90 16.81 8.36 4.54
N GLN A 91 16.99 9.32 3.63
CA GLN A 91 16.37 10.66 3.70
C GLN A 91 14.85 10.57 3.63
N LEU A 92 14.27 9.82 2.69
CA LEU A 92 12.82 9.68 2.53
C LEU A 92 12.17 9.02 3.76
N LYS A 93 12.80 7.98 4.32
CA LYS A 93 12.32 7.31 5.54
C LYS A 93 12.46 8.19 6.78
N SER A 94 13.48 9.05 6.88
CA SER A 94 13.63 9.94 8.03
C SER A 94 12.57 11.06 8.10
N LEU A 95 11.88 11.34 6.98
CA LEU A 95 10.70 12.21 6.96
C LEU A 95 9.53 11.63 7.77
N GLY A 96 9.50 10.31 8.03
CA GLY A 96 8.40 9.65 8.76
C GLY A 96 7.06 9.64 8.01
N HIS A 97 7.10 9.84 6.70
CA HIS A 97 5.93 9.90 5.80
C HIS A 97 5.90 8.74 4.81
N ASP A 98 6.28 7.54 5.25
CA ASP A 98 6.26 6.29 4.46
C ASP A 98 4.87 5.91 3.91
N ASP A 99 3.80 6.47 4.48
CA ASP A 99 2.42 6.29 4.03
C ASP A 99 1.99 7.31 2.97
N HIS A 100 2.84 8.28 2.62
CA HIS A 100 2.56 9.22 1.53
C HIS A 100 2.88 8.56 0.18
N PRO A 101 1.94 8.50 -0.78
CA PRO A 101 2.12 7.76 -2.04
C PRO A 101 3.38 8.20 -2.79
N ASN A 102 3.60 9.51 -2.96
CA ASN A 102 4.79 10.03 -3.63
C ASN A 102 6.13 9.69 -2.92
N VAL A 103 6.14 9.50 -1.59
CA VAL A 103 7.35 9.14 -0.82
C VAL A 103 7.64 7.66 -1.03
N ALA A 104 6.63 6.80 -0.83
CA ALA A 104 6.73 5.37 -1.09
C ALA A 104 7.12 5.07 -2.55
N ASN A 105 6.59 5.84 -3.52
CA ASN A 105 6.96 5.75 -4.92
C ASN A 105 8.46 5.99 -5.17
N LEU A 106 9.05 7.02 -4.56
CA LEU A 106 10.47 7.35 -4.72
C LEU A 106 11.39 6.36 -4.01
N ILE A 107 10.96 5.82 -2.87
CA ILE A 107 11.65 4.71 -2.20
C ILE A 107 11.65 3.50 -3.14
N GLY A 108 10.49 3.17 -3.74
CA GLY A 108 10.35 2.10 -4.73
C GLY A 108 11.22 2.30 -5.97
N TYR A 109 11.27 3.53 -6.52
CA TYR A 109 12.15 3.90 -7.64
C TYR A 109 13.63 3.74 -7.28
N SER A 110 14.03 4.20 -6.09
CA SER A 110 15.40 4.11 -5.60
C SER A 110 15.85 2.64 -5.46
N TYR A 111 15.00 1.77 -4.89
CA TYR A 111 15.28 0.33 -4.84
C TYR A 111 15.39 -0.32 -6.24
N ARG A 112 14.53 0.06 -7.20
CA ARG A 112 14.63 -0.40 -8.60
C ARG A 112 15.96 0.01 -9.23
N LYS A 113 16.47 1.21 -8.94
CA LYS A 113 17.77 1.68 -9.43
C LYS A 113 18.98 1.02 -8.75
N LEU A 114 18.81 0.49 -7.54
CA LEU A 114 19.78 -0.37 -6.86
C LEU A 114 19.74 -1.84 -7.33
N GLY A 115 18.72 -2.24 -8.10
CA GLY A 115 18.49 -3.62 -8.52
C GLY A 115 17.69 -4.47 -7.52
N ASP A 116 17.32 -3.91 -6.36
CA ASP A 116 16.48 -4.53 -5.33
C ASP A 116 15.00 -4.51 -5.74
N TYR A 117 14.68 -5.27 -6.79
CA TYR A 117 13.34 -5.30 -7.40
C TYR A 117 12.25 -5.79 -6.45
N GLU A 118 12.56 -6.71 -5.53
CA GLU A 118 11.61 -7.21 -4.53
C GLU A 118 11.17 -6.10 -3.55
N GLN A 119 12.13 -5.32 -3.04
CA GLN A 119 11.82 -4.16 -2.20
C GLN A 119 11.09 -3.09 -3.01
N SER A 120 11.54 -2.83 -4.25
CA SER A 120 10.87 -1.87 -5.14
C SER A 120 9.38 -2.17 -5.30
N GLN A 121 9.03 -3.44 -5.57
CA GLN A 121 7.63 -3.86 -5.67
C GLN A 121 6.83 -3.61 -4.39
N VAL A 122 7.36 -4.00 -3.22
CA VAL A 122 6.69 -3.79 -1.92
C VAL A 122 6.41 -2.30 -1.66
N TRP A 123 7.32 -1.41 -2.05
CA TRP A 123 7.14 0.03 -1.88
C TRP A 123 6.15 0.64 -2.89
N TYR A 124 6.10 0.17 -4.14
CA TYR A 124 5.05 0.56 -5.09
C TYR A 124 3.67 0.06 -4.65
N GLU A 125 3.56 -1.19 -4.18
CA GLU A 125 2.31 -1.73 -3.62
C GLU A 125 1.86 -0.93 -2.40
N ARG A 126 2.78 -0.48 -1.54
CA ARG A 126 2.46 0.42 -0.43
C ARG A 126 1.95 1.78 -0.91
N ALA A 127 2.57 2.37 -1.94
CA ALA A 127 2.11 3.63 -2.52
C ALA A 127 0.68 3.50 -3.09
N LEU A 128 0.39 2.43 -3.83
CA LEU A 128 -0.94 2.14 -4.37
C LEU A 128 -1.98 1.77 -3.30
N LYS A 129 -1.54 1.25 -2.15
CA LYS A 129 -2.40 1.01 -0.98
C LYS A 129 -2.75 2.31 -0.25
N ALA A 130 -1.86 3.31 -0.28
CA ALA A 130 -2.12 4.65 0.26
C ALA A 130 -3.02 5.47 -0.67
N ASP A 131 -2.75 5.45 -1.98
CA ASP A 131 -3.61 6.03 -3.01
C ASP A 131 -3.70 5.11 -4.25
N PRO A 132 -4.83 4.40 -4.44
CA PRO A 132 -5.01 3.49 -5.58
C PRO A 132 -5.18 4.21 -6.93
N ASN A 133 -5.31 5.53 -6.91
CA ASN A 133 -5.40 6.40 -8.08
C ASN A 133 -4.09 7.16 -8.34
N HIS A 134 -2.99 6.82 -7.65
CA HIS A 134 -1.72 7.50 -7.84
C HIS A 134 -1.07 7.16 -9.19
N VAL A 135 -1.33 7.99 -10.20
CA VAL A 135 -0.94 7.80 -11.60
C VAL A 135 0.57 7.56 -11.77
N LEU A 136 1.40 8.33 -11.05
CA LEU A 136 2.86 8.19 -11.07
C LEU A 136 3.31 6.77 -10.67
N THR A 137 2.76 6.16 -9.62
CA THR A 137 3.15 4.79 -9.27
C THR A 137 2.68 3.77 -10.30
N TRP A 138 1.48 3.93 -10.87
CA TRP A 138 1.05 3.05 -11.97
C TRP A 138 2.00 3.15 -13.17
N GLN A 139 2.52 4.35 -13.48
CA GLN A 139 3.53 4.56 -14.52
C GLN A 139 4.86 3.90 -14.17
N TYR A 140 5.44 4.17 -12.99
CA TYR A 140 6.73 3.61 -12.59
C TYR A 140 6.70 2.08 -12.46
N TYR A 141 5.60 1.52 -11.98
CA TYR A 141 5.37 0.07 -11.93
C TYR A 141 5.21 -0.50 -13.34
N GLY A 142 4.40 0.13 -14.20
CA GLY A 142 4.28 -0.21 -15.62
C GLY A 142 5.63 -0.25 -16.35
N LEU A 143 6.44 0.80 -16.21
CA LEU A 143 7.76 0.90 -16.83
C LEU A 143 8.70 -0.21 -16.34
N TRP A 144 8.65 -0.57 -15.06
CA TRP A 144 9.41 -1.69 -14.52
C TRP A 144 8.95 -3.05 -15.09
N GLN A 145 7.64 -3.25 -15.27
CA GLN A 145 7.13 -4.46 -15.93
C GLN A 145 7.60 -4.55 -17.41
N VAL A 146 7.69 -3.42 -18.13
CA VAL A 146 8.28 -3.39 -19.48
C VAL A 146 9.76 -3.79 -19.45
N GLU A 147 10.56 -3.26 -18.52
CA GLU A 147 11.98 -3.63 -18.35
C GLU A 147 12.17 -5.13 -18.08
N ARG A 148 11.22 -5.76 -17.37
CA ARG A 148 11.22 -7.21 -17.12
C ARG A 148 10.71 -8.06 -18.29
N GLY A 149 10.25 -7.46 -19.39
CA GLY A 149 9.60 -8.17 -20.50
C GLY A 149 8.13 -8.56 -20.24
N ASN A 150 7.57 -8.18 -19.09
CA ASN A 150 6.20 -8.50 -18.69
C ASN A 150 5.18 -7.58 -19.37
N ARG A 151 5.08 -7.65 -20.70
CA ARG A 151 4.23 -6.77 -21.52
C ARG A 151 2.77 -6.75 -21.07
N GLU A 152 2.21 -7.89 -20.69
CA GLU A 152 0.81 -8.01 -20.27
C GLU A 152 0.52 -7.24 -18.97
N GLN A 153 1.44 -7.29 -17.99
CA GLN A 153 1.33 -6.53 -16.74
C GLN A 153 1.50 -5.03 -16.99
N ALA A 154 2.40 -4.64 -17.87
CA ALA A 154 2.54 -3.24 -18.29
C ALA A 154 1.28 -2.72 -19.01
N LEU A 155 0.63 -3.53 -19.87
CA LEU A 155 -0.66 -3.19 -20.48
C LEU A 155 -1.79 -3.08 -19.44
N TYR A 156 -1.81 -3.93 -18.41
CA TYR A 156 -2.73 -3.79 -17.29
C TYR A 156 -2.54 -2.44 -16.57
N HIS A 157 -1.30 -2.09 -16.22
CA HIS A 157 -1.01 -0.79 -15.60
C HIS A 157 -1.34 0.40 -16.52
N LEU A 158 -1.11 0.29 -17.83
CA LEU A 158 -1.52 1.29 -18.82
C LEU A 158 -3.05 1.51 -18.81
N SER A 159 -3.82 0.42 -18.74
CA SER A 159 -5.30 0.50 -18.65
C SER A 159 -5.78 1.16 -17.36
N ARG A 160 -5.06 0.97 -16.24
CA ARG A 160 -5.33 1.65 -14.97
C ARG A 160 -5.09 3.16 -15.07
N ILE A 161 -3.99 3.59 -15.70
CA ILE A 161 -3.70 5.01 -15.94
C ILE A 161 -4.82 5.64 -16.79
N ALA A 162 -5.19 4.99 -17.89
CA ALA A 162 -6.26 5.46 -18.77
C ALA A 162 -7.60 5.63 -18.04
N ALA A 163 -7.92 4.72 -17.10
CA ALA A 163 -9.14 4.80 -16.30
C ALA A 163 -9.12 5.93 -15.24
N ILE A 164 -7.94 6.39 -14.81
CA ILE A 164 -7.80 7.45 -13.79
C ILE A 164 -7.80 8.84 -14.42
N CYS A 165 -7.03 9.05 -15.50
CA CYS A 165 -6.80 10.38 -16.06
C CYS A 165 -6.98 10.48 -17.59
N GLY A 166 -7.22 9.37 -18.28
CA GLY A 166 -7.37 9.32 -19.74
C GLY A 166 -6.07 9.03 -20.49
N THR A 167 -6.12 9.13 -21.82
CA THR A 167 -5.00 8.83 -22.73
C THR A 167 -4.06 10.01 -22.97
N ASP A 168 -4.50 11.23 -22.63
CA ASP A 168 -3.74 12.46 -22.88
C ASP A 168 -2.64 12.72 -21.84
N CYS A 169 -2.71 12.04 -20.69
CA CYS A 169 -1.73 12.14 -19.61
C CYS A 169 -0.31 11.83 -20.09
N GLU A 170 0.66 12.52 -19.51
CA GLU A 170 2.06 12.32 -19.84
C GLU A 170 2.53 10.92 -19.39
N GLU A 171 1.99 10.45 -18.28
CA GLU A 171 2.21 9.12 -17.71
C GLU A 171 1.67 8.01 -18.61
N TYR A 172 0.49 8.19 -19.21
CA TYR A 172 -0.07 7.26 -20.18
C TYR A 172 0.83 7.18 -21.42
N ARG A 173 1.12 8.35 -22.01
CA ARG A 173 1.95 8.46 -23.22
C ARG A 173 3.36 7.90 -23.00
N SER A 174 3.94 8.14 -21.83
CA SER A 174 5.24 7.59 -21.42
C SER A 174 5.24 6.06 -21.34
N LEU A 175 4.25 5.46 -20.68
CA LEU A 175 4.16 4.00 -20.57
C LEU A 175 3.78 3.34 -21.91
N ALA A 176 2.90 3.96 -22.70
CA ALA A 176 2.58 3.51 -24.06
C ALA A 176 3.82 3.51 -24.95
N ALA A 177 4.59 4.61 -24.96
CA ALA A 177 5.83 4.71 -25.74
C ALA A 177 6.93 3.73 -25.27
N ALA A 178 6.92 3.31 -23.99
CA ALA A 178 7.78 2.24 -23.51
C ALA A 178 7.31 0.86 -23.98
N LEU A 179 5.98 0.63 -24.06
CA LEU A 179 5.37 -0.57 -24.61
C LEU A 179 5.55 -0.67 -26.14
N ASP A 180 5.55 0.42 -26.90
CA ASP A 180 5.80 0.36 -28.35
C ASP A 180 7.26 0.04 -28.71
N LYS A 181 8.20 0.24 -27.77
CA LYS A 181 9.59 -0.20 -27.95
C LYS A 181 9.68 -1.73 -27.79
N PRO A 182 10.33 -2.45 -28.71
CA PRO A 182 10.55 -3.88 -28.56
C PRO A 182 11.44 -4.13 -27.34
N THR A 183 10.94 -4.92 -26.39
CA THR A 183 11.66 -5.35 -25.17
C THR A 183 12.88 -6.18 -25.57
N GLY A 184 14.03 -5.53 -25.70
CA GLY A 184 15.26 -6.13 -26.22
C GLY A 184 16.36 -5.11 -26.57
N THR A 185 16.02 -3.86 -26.87
CA THR A 185 17.03 -2.79 -26.90
C THR A 185 17.38 -2.38 -25.48
N ALA A 186 18.44 -2.99 -24.93
CA ALA A 186 19.06 -2.51 -23.70
C ALA A 186 19.37 -1.03 -23.84
N LEU A 187 18.75 -0.19 -22.99
CA LEU A 187 19.16 1.20 -22.84
C LEU A 187 20.49 1.20 -22.09
N VAL A 188 21.57 1.06 -22.85
CA VAL A 188 22.91 1.41 -22.42
C VAL A 188 22.89 2.89 -22.06
N TYR A 189 23.08 3.17 -20.79
CA TYR A 189 23.21 4.50 -20.19
C TYR A 189 24.63 4.61 -19.62
#